data_AF-A0A0A2M307-F1
#
_entry.id   AF-A0A0A2M307-F1
#
_cell.length_a   1.000
_cell.length_b   1.000
_cell.length_c   1.000
_cell.angle_alpha   90.00
_cell.angle_beta   90.00
_cell.angle_gamma   90.00
#
_symmetry.space_group_name_H-M   'P 1'
#
loop_
_entity.id
_entity.type
_entity.pdbx_description
1 polymer ?
#
loop_
_entity_poly.entity_id
_entity_poly.type
_entity_poly.pdbx_seq_one_letter_code
_entity_poly.pdbx_strand_id
1 'polypeptide(L)'
;MKTILIIIASFLLFSCKKNEKIKVFDKTKIDNQILTDSVIIFSNIPTIKTQYDFSENEAKDCLYKHFKKKGIKQNSQIKGDLSETENELFIDYDTIYKINSEKSMAVITYWIAPAYSSGHCILPYRAIISKNQKGLRISNEEFIPQNFYIDSLINDKLYVSDVECANSITKRKYRITLK
;
A
#
# COMPACT_ATOMS: atom_id res chain seq x y z
N MET A 1 -19.55 -4.97 -67.14
CA MET A 1 -18.56 -4.00 -67.67
C MET A 1 -18.40 -2.88 -66.67
N LYS A 2 -17.16 -2.62 -66.22
CA LYS A 2 -16.65 -1.36 -65.60
C LYS A 2 -17.23 -1.04 -64.20
N THR A 3 -16.48 -0.74 -63.12
CA THR A 3 -15.06 -0.37 -62.91
C THR A 3 -14.72 -0.54 -61.42
N ILE A 4 -13.49 -0.98 -61.12
CA ILE A 4 -12.81 -0.85 -59.81
C ILE A 4 -12.09 0.50 -59.80
N LEU A 5 -12.08 1.23 -58.67
CA LEU A 5 -10.98 2.10 -58.16
C LEU A 5 -11.49 2.82 -56.87
N ILE A 6 -10.94 2.72 -55.64
CA ILE A 6 -9.57 2.91 -55.08
C ILE A 6 -9.45 4.27 -54.33
N ILE A 7 -8.96 4.19 -53.07
CA ILE A 7 -8.17 5.19 -52.28
C ILE A 7 -8.95 6.36 -51.65
N ILE A 8 -9.12 6.39 -50.31
CA ILE A 8 -8.20 6.88 -49.24
C ILE A 8 -8.14 8.42 -49.14
N ALA A 9 -8.13 8.89 -47.89
CA ALA A 9 -7.91 10.25 -47.38
C ALA A 9 -9.15 11.15 -47.44
N SER A 10 -9.71 11.62 -46.32
CA SER A 10 -8.97 12.41 -45.33
C SER A 10 -9.87 12.70 -44.12
N PHE A 11 -9.76 11.90 -43.06
CA PHE A 11 -10.25 12.30 -41.73
C PHE A 11 -9.14 13.08 -41.02
N LEU A 12 -8.91 14.32 -41.48
CA LEU A 12 -8.22 15.34 -40.70
C LEU A 12 -9.19 15.85 -39.63
N LEU A 13 -9.37 15.08 -38.57
CA LEU A 13 -9.85 15.59 -37.28
C LEU A 13 -8.65 15.75 -36.35
N PHE A 14 -7.70 16.61 -36.74
CA PHE A 14 -6.86 17.31 -35.76
C PHE A 14 -7.72 18.40 -35.11
N SER A 15 -8.66 17.98 -34.27
CA SER A 15 -9.15 18.84 -33.20
C SER A 15 -8.15 18.72 -32.07
N CYS A 16 -7.21 19.67 -32.02
CA CYS A 16 -6.36 19.92 -30.87
C CYS A 16 -7.23 20.06 -29.62
N LYS A 17 -7.42 18.96 -28.87
CA LYS A 17 -7.80 19.06 -27.48
C LYS A 17 -6.64 19.70 -26.74
N LYS A 18 -6.86 20.95 -26.37
CA LYS A 18 -6.12 21.70 -25.36
C LYS A 18 -5.69 20.75 -24.26
N ASN A 19 -4.37 20.63 -24.06
CA ASN A 19 -3.76 19.92 -22.94
C ASN A 19 -4.33 20.51 -21.65
N GLU A 20 -5.34 19.84 -21.08
CA GLU A 20 -5.63 19.96 -19.66
C GLU A 20 -4.39 19.45 -18.95
N LYS A 21 -3.79 20.35 -18.15
CA LYS A 21 -2.80 19.97 -17.15
C LYS A 21 -3.32 18.74 -16.44
N ILE A 22 -2.53 17.67 -16.47
CA ILE A 22 -2.78 16.44 -15.75
C ILE A 22 -3.13 16.84 -14.31
N LYS A 23 -4.42 16.78 -13.98
CA LYS A 23 -4.83 16.70 -12.59
C LYS A 23 -4.23 15.40 -12.11
N VAL A 24 -3.30 15.52 -11.17
CA VAL A 24 -2.83 14.44 -10.33
C VAL A 24 -4.04 13.56 -10.01
N PHE A 25 -3.93 12.28 -10.35
CA PHE A 25 -4.98 11.28 -10.15
C PHE A 25 -5.29 11.19 -8.67
N ASP A 26 -6.23 12.00 -8.26
CA ASP A 26 -6.89 11.96 -6.96
C ASP A 26 -8.19 11.19 -7.19
N LYS A 27 -8.16 9.87 -6.95
CA LYS A 27 -9.30 8.96 -6.69
C LYS A 27 -8.90 7.48 -6.78
N THR A 28 -8.26 6.98 -5.73
CA THR A 28 -8.74 5.73 -5.13
C THR A 28 -9.72 6.15 -4.06
N LYS A 29 -11.02 6.03 -4.39
CA LYS A 29 -12.12 6.39 -3.50
C LYS A 29 -12.15 5.42 -2.32
N ILE A 30 -11.39 5.73 -1.26
CA ILE A 30 -11.54 5.10 0.06
C ILE A 30 -12.54 5.98 0.79
N ASP A 31 -13.83 5.61 0.76
CA ASP A 31 -14.99 6.37 1.25
C ASP A 31 -14.99 6.68 2.79
N ASN A 32 -13.84 6.63 3.49
CA ASN A 32 -13.76 6.67 4.96
C ASN A 32 -12.64 7.56 5.56
N GLN A 33 -12.04 8.48 4.78
CA GLN A 33 -10.96 9.35 5.25
C GLN A 33 -11.44 10.78 5.49
N ILE A 34 -11.17 11.33 6.68
CA ILE A 34 -11.28 12.77 6.96
C ILE A 34 -9.87 13.30 7.22
N LEU A 35 -9.47 14.31 6.44
CA LEU A 35 -8.20 15.01 6.57
C LEU A 35 -8.44 16.40 7.17
N THR A 36 -7.87 16.68 8.35
CA THR A 36 -7.90 18.01 8.98
C THR A 36 -6.48 18.41 9.38
N ASP A 37 -5.90 19.40 8.71
CA ASP A 37 -4.57 20.04 8.86
C ASP A 37 -3.34 19.15 9.13
N SER A 38 -3.39 18.27 10.13
CA SER A 38 -2.35 17.30 10.51
C SER A 38 -2.92 15.95 11.00
N VAL A 39 -4.21 15.68 10.81
CA VAL A 39 -4.87 14.46 11.30
C VAL A 39 -5.53 13.71 10.14
N ILE A 40 -5.23 12.41 10.04
CA ILE A 40 -5.91 11.49 9.13
C ILE A 40 -6.73 10.52 9.97
N ILE A 41 -8.05 10.55 9.79
CA ILE A 41 -8.96 9.64 10.50
C ILE A 41 -9.42 8.58 9.51
N PHE A 42 -9.09 7.32 9.80
CA PHE A 42 -9.65 6.17 9.09
C PHE A 42 -10.83 5.64 9.89
N SER A 43 -12.02 5.79 9.33
CA SER A 43 -13.26 5.29 9.93
C SER A 43 -13.69 3.97 9.28
N ASN A 44 -14.67 3.29 9.89
CA ASN A 44 -15.26 2.05 9.37
C ASN A 44 -14.27 0.89 9.24
N ILE A 45 -13.22 0.88 10.05
CA ILE A 45 -12.40 -0.31 10.19
C ILE A 45 -13.23 -1.26 11.03
N PRO A 46 -13.58 -2.47 10.55
CA PRO A 46 -14.51 -3.31 11.28
C PRO A 46 -13.85 -3.78 12.59
N THR A 47 -14.17 -3.10 13.69
CA THR A 47 -13.76 -3.44 15.04
C THR A 47 -14.71 -4.48 15.59
N ILE A 48 -14.19 -5.64 15.94
CA ILE A 48 -14.95 -6.64 16.67
C ILE A 48 -14.49 -6.53 18.13
N LYS A 49 -15.44 -6.33 19.05
CA LYS A 49 -15.22 -6.13 20.50
C LYS A 49 -14.57 -7.32 21.23
N THR A 50 -14.08 -8.32 20.51
CA THR A 50 -13.48 -9.51 21.09
C THR A 50 -11.99 -9.27 21.28
N GLN A 51 -11.50 -9.44 22.52
CA GLN A 51 -10.07 -9.51 22.85
C GLN A 51 -9.48 -10.82 22.31
N TYR A 52 -9.00 -10.80 21.08
CA TYR A 52 -8.14 -11.85 20.53
C TYR A 52 -6.78 -11.22 20.22
N ASP A 53 -5.86 -11.25 21.18
CA ASP A 53 -4.48 -10.87 20.89
C ASP A 53 -3.86 -11.85 19.87
N PHE A 54 -2.81 -11.38 19.21
CA PHE A 54 -2.01 -12.19 18.31
C PHE A 54 -0.53 -11.85 18.46
N SER A 55 0.28 -12.88 18.26
CA SER A 55 1.72 -12.81 18.17
C SER A 55 2.17 -12.20 16.85
N GLU A 56 3.41 -11.71 16.83
CA GLU A 56 4.05 -11.23 15.61
C GLU A 56 4.19 -12.35 14.56
N ASN A 57 4.42 -13.60 14.99
CA ASN A 57 4.49 -14.74 14.09
C ASN A 57 3.15 -15.02 13.41
N GLU A 58 2.03 -14.96 14.15
CA GLU A 58 0.70 -15.05 13.55
C GLU A 58 0.47 -13.93 12.52
N ALA A 59 0.94 -12.72 12.81
CA ALA A 59 0.83 -11.58 11.91
C ALA A 59 1.64 -11.76 10.61
N LYS A 60 2.91 -12.19 10.74
CA LYS A 60 3.79 -12.55 9.62
C LYS A 60 3.18 -13.63 8.74
N ASP A 61 2.68 -14.70 9.35
CA ASP A 61 2.01 -15.79 8.63
C ASP A 61 0.77 -15.30 7.89
N CYS A 62 -0.03 -14.43 8.51
CA CYS A 62 -1.20 -13.84 7.87
C CYS A 62 -0.81 -12.99 6.66
N LEU A 63 0.21 -12.14 6.80
CA LEU A 63 0.74 -11.30 5.72
C LEU A 63 1.18 -12.16 4.53
N TYR A 64 2.00 -13.19 4.77
CA TYR A 64 2.48 -14.06 3.71
C TYR A 64 1.36 -14.86 3.06
N LYS A 65 0.42 -15.40 3.83
CA LYS A 65 -0.76 -16.09 3.27
C LYS A 65 -1.63 -15.16 2.42
N HIS A 66 -1.74 -13.89 2.81
CA HIS A 66 -2.50 -12.89 2.07
C HIS A 66 -1.88 -12.61 0.69
N PHE A 67 -0.58 -12.35 0.65
CA PHE A 67 0.12 -12.00 -0.59
C PHE A 67 0.50 -13.20 -1.46
N LYS A 68 0.66 -14.39 -0.88
CA LYS A 68 0.82 -15.65 -1.64
C LYS A 68 -0.34 -15.91 -2.60
N LYS A 69 -1.58 -15.54 -2.21
CA LYS A 69 -2.77 -15.62 -3.09
C LYS A 69 -2.67 -14.71 -4.32
N LYS A 70 -1.81 -13.68 -4.26
CA LYS A 70 -1.51 -12.75 -5.36
C LYS A 70 -0.26 -13.16 -6.16
N GLY A 71 0.31 -14.33 -5.88
CA GLY A 71 1.52 -14.84 -6.54
C GLY A 71 2.85 -14.28 -6.00
N ILE A 72 2.82 -13.46 -4.95
CA ILE A 72 4.04 -12.90 -4.34
C ILE A 72 4.67 -13.94 -3.41
N LYS A 73 5.97 -14.15 -3.54
CA LYS A 73 6.72 -15.16 -2.77
C LYS A 73 7.37 -14.54 -1.54
N GLN A 74 7.71 -15.36 -0.55
CA GLN A 74 8.65 -14.92 0.48
C GLN A 74 10.06 -14.84 -0.10
N ASN A 75 10.92 -13.98 0.45
CA ASN A 75 12.32 -13.88 0.00
C ASN A 75 13.04 -15.25 0.04
N SER A 76 12.82 -16.05 1.08
CA SER A 76 13.37 -17.41 1.23
C SER A 76 12.90 -18.42 0.18
N GLN A 77 11.86 -18.09 -0.59
CA GLN A 77 11.28 -18.96 -1.62
C GLN A 77 11.78 -18.59 -3.02
N ILE A 78 12.47 -17.47 -3.18
CA ILE A 78 13.12 -17.10 -4.43
C ILE A 78 14.38 -17.96 -4.57
N LYS A 79 14.43 -18.72 -5.67
CA LYS A 79 15.53 -19.64 -6.00
C LYS A 79 15.89 -19.44 -7.45
N GLY A 80 17.19 -19.51 -7.76
CA GLY A 80 17.71 -19.37 -9.11
C GLY A 80 18.71 -18.22 -9.20
N ASP A 81 19.27 -18.06 -10.40
CA ASP A 81 20.19 -16.97 -10.69
C ASP A 81 19.42 -15.68 -10.99
N LEU A 82 20.10 -14.53 -10.84
CA LEU A 82 19.55 -13.19 -11.02
C LEU A 82 18.73 -13.04 -12.32
N SER A 83 19.24 -13.56 -13.43
CA SER A 83 18.60 -13.44 -14.75
C SER A 83 17.22 -14.09 -14.86
N GLU A 84 16.92 -15.09 -14.04
CA GLU A 84 15.63 -15.81 -14.08
C GLU A 84 14.60 -15.23 -13.12
N THR A 85 15.05 -14.50 -12.10
CA THR A 85 14.24 -14.14 -10.92
C THR A 85 14.14 -12.63 -10.68
N GLU A 86 14.84 -11.80 -11.46
CA GLU A 86 14.86 -10.33 -11.32
C GLU A 86 13.46 -9.69 -11.31
N ASN A 87 12.49 -10.28 -12.02
CA ASN A 87 11.12 -9.78 -12.08
C ASN A 87 10.18 -10.41 -11.03
N GLU A 88 10.65 -11.39 -10.25
CA GLU A 88 9.83 -11.98 -9.19
C GLU A 88 9.73 -11.01 -8.01
N LEU A 89 8.49 -10.71 -7.61
CA LEU A 89 8.24 -9.93 -6.41
C LEU A 89 8.37 -10.83 -5.18
N PHE A 90 9.14 -10.38 -4.20
CA PHE A 90 9.08 -10.91 -2.85
C PHE A 90 8.30 -10.01 -1.92
N ILE A 91 7.81 -10.61 -0.85
CA ILE A 91 7.35 -9.92 0.34
C ILE A 91 8.24 -10.23 1.54
N ASP A 92 8.54 -9.20 2.32
CA ASP A 92 9.21 -9.35 3.61
C ASP A 92 8.54 -8.51 4.68
N TYR A 93 8.51 -9.03 5.90
CA TYR A 93 7.97 -8.33 7.05
C TYR A 93 8.95 -7.27 7.54
N ASP A 94 8.44 -6.12 7.99
CA ASP A 94 9.24 -5.06 8.59
C ASP A 94 8.92 -4.89 10.08
N THR A 95 7.76 -4.31 10.41
CA THR A 95 7.38 -3.94 11.78
C THR A 95 5.88 -4.11 12.01
N ILE A 96 5.50 -4.34 13.26
CA ILE A 96 4.11 -4.32 13.71
C ILE A 96 3.88 -3.25 14.79
N TYR A 97 2.92 -2.37 14.55
CA TYR A 97 2.47 -1.34 15.47
C TYR A 97 1.11 -1.72 16.05
N LYS A 98 1.08 -2.29 17.27
CA LYS A 98 -0.16 -2.70 17.95
C LYS A 98 -0.94 -1.47 18.40
N ILE A 99 -1.92 -1.06 17.61
CA ILE A 99 -2.66 0.18 17.83
C ILE A 99 -3.64 0.08 18.97
N ASN A 100 -4.22 -1.09 19.26
CA ASN A 100 -5.08 -1.24 20.43
C ASN A 100 -5.19 -2.73 20.77
N SER A 101 -4.66 -3.12 21.93
CA SER A 101 -4.68 -4.52 22.41
C SER A 101 -6.10 -5.02 22.68
N GLU A 102 -7.03 -4.15 23.05
CA GLU A 102 -8.44 -4.50 23.26
C GLU A 102 -9.19 -4.73 21.94
N LYS A 103 -8.80 -4.02 20.86
CA LYS A 103 -9.44 -4.11 19.53
C LYS A 103 -8.79 -5.13 18.61
N SER A 104 -7.80 -5.89 19.08
CA SER A 104 -7.15 -6.94 18.29
C SER A 104 -6.68 -6.44 16.92
N MET A 105 -6.11 -5.23 16.88
CA MET A 105 -5.76 -4.51 15.66
C MET A 105 -4.35 -3.94 15.73
N ALA A 106 -3.64 -4.04 14.60
CA ALA A 106 -2.34 -3.43 14.42
C ALA A 106 -2.17 -2.90 13.00
N VAL A 107 -1.17 -2.06 12.81
CA VAL A 107 -0.64 -1.73 11.49
C VAL A 107 0.62 -2.54 11.28
N ILE A 108 0.67 -3.26 10.16
CA ILE A 108 1.83 -4.03 9.73
C ILE A 108 2.52 -3.27 8.60
N THR A 109 3.82 -3.10 8.72
CA THR A 109 4.68 -2.62 7.65
C THR A 109 5.37 -3.80 6.98
N TYR A 110 5.55 -3.71 5.66
CA TYR A 110 6.16 -4.78 4.87
C TYR A 110 6.76 -4.24 3.58
N TRP A 111 7.69 -4.99 3.03
CA TRP A 111 8.36 -4.70 1.77
C TRP A 111 7.74 -5.55 0.67
N ILE A 112 7.42 -4.94 -0.47
CA ILE A 112 7.22 -5.65 -1.73
C ILE A 112 8.22 -5.06 -2.72
N ALA A 113 9.14 -5.90 -3.19
CA ALA A 113 10.18 -5.47 -4.11
C ALA A 113 10.52 -6.59 -5.09
N PRO A 114 11.07 -6.24 -6.26
CA PRO A 114 11.70 -7.22 -7.14
C PRO A 114 12.86 -7.90 -6.43
N ALA A 115 13.07 -9.18 -6.72
CA ALA A 115 14.19 -9.95 -6.22
C ALA A 115 15.51 -9.21 -6.48
N TYR A 116 16.42 -9.23 -5.50
CA TYR A 116 17.75 -8.63 -5.61
C TYR A 116 17.79 -7.12 -5.89
N SER A 117 16.65 -6.42 -5.84
CA SER A 117 16.61 -4.97 -5.98
C SER A 117 17.35 -4.29 -4.82
N SER A 118 18.31 -3.42 -5.13
CA SER A 118 18.92 -2.51 -4.16
C SER A 118 18.00 -1.30 -3.93
N GLY A 119 17.12 -1.42 -2.94
CA GLY A 119 16.14 -0.38 -2.61
C GLY A 119 16.78 0.81 -1.89
N HIS A 120 17.49 1.70 -2.60
CA HIS A 120 18.06 2.91 -1.99
C HIS A 120 17.02 3.99 -1.63
N CYS A 121 15.75 3.82 -2.01
CA CYS A 121 14.71 4.78 -1.66
C CYS A 121 13.28 4.23 -1.71
N ILE A 122 13.11 2.96 -1.35
CA ILE A 122 11.78 2.38 -1.20
C ILE A 122 11.41 2.52 0.27
N LEU A 123 10.18 2.92 0.56
CA LEU A 123 9.62 2.88 1.92
C LEU A 123 8.66 1.69 2.05
N PRO A 124 8.53 1.12 3.26
CA PRO A 124 7.72 -0.06 3.44
C PRO A 124 6.24 0.28 3.24
N TYR A 125 5.52 -0.61 2.58
CA TYR A 125 4.07 -0.60 2.49
C TYR A 125 3.44 -0.79 3.86
N ARG A 126 2.15 -0.45 3.97
CA ARG A 126 1.37 -0.56 5.21
C ARG A 126 0.05 -1.25 4.93
N ALA A 127 -0.40 -2.04 5.87
CA ALA A 127 -1.77 -2.53 5.90
C ALA A 127 -2.28 -2.61 7.33
N ILE A 128 -3.60 -2.71 7.48
CA ILE A 128 -4.23 -2.96 8.77
C ILE A 128 -4.40 -4.47 8.93
N ILE A 129 -3.89 -5.01 10.03
CA ILE A 129 -4.13 -6.39 10.43
C ILE A 129 -5.09 -6.42 11.61
N SER A 130 -6.10 -7.30 11.54
CA SER A 130 -7.09 -7.48 12.60
C SER A 130 -7.37 -8.95 12.85
N LYS A 131 -7.63 -9.33 14.10
CA LYS A 131 -8.06 -10.68 14.48
C LYS A 131 -9.52 -10.69 14.91
N ASN A 132 -10.25 -11.70 14.45
CA ASN A 132 -11.62 -11.93 14.86
C ASN A 132 -11.91 -13.43 15.03
N GLN A 133 -13.17 -13.79 15.26
CA GLN A 133 -13.61 -15.19 15.42
C GLN A 133 -13.25 -16.10 14.24
N LYS A 134 -13.05 -15.55 13.03
CA LYS A 134 -12.66 -16.29 11.82
C LYS A 134 -11.14 -16.34 11.62
N GLY A 135 -10.35 -15.69 12.49
CA GLY A 135 -8.89 -15.63 12.43
C GLY A 135 -8.35 -14.23 12.10
N LEU A 136 -7.04 -14.17 11.80
CA LEU A 136 -6.37 -12.95 11.37
C LEU A 136 -6.67 -12.65 9.90
N ARG A 137 -6.79 -11.36 9.59
CA ARG A 137 -6.95 -10.86 8.22
C ARG A 137 -6.19 -9.56 8.00
N ILE A 138 -5.68 -9.40 6.78
CA ILE A 138 -5.18 -8.13 6.25
C ILE A 138 -6.35 -7.37 5.60
N SER A 139 -6.37 -6.06 5.79
CA SER A 139 -7.34 -5.13 5.21
C SER A 139 -6.66 -3.79 4.94
N ASN A 140 -7.28 -2.96 4.09
CA ASN A 140 -6.84 -1.59 3.83
C ASN A 140 -5.34 -1.53 3.50
N GLU A 141 -4.91 -2.33 2.53
CA GLU A 141 -3.57 -2.20 1.94
C GLU A 141 -3.37 -0.76 1.46
N GLU A 142 -2.19 -0.19 1.68
CA GLU A 142 -1.81 1.14 1.22
C GLU A 142 -2.75 2.26 1.69
N PHE A 143 -3.33 2.10 2.88
CA PHE A 143 -4.23 3.12 3.44
C PHE A 143 -3.54 4.48 3.67
N ILE A 144 -2.20 4.51 3.71
CA ILE A 144 -1.37 5.71 3.75
C ILE A 144 -0.44 5.68 2.53
N PRO A 145 -0.20 6.82 1.85
CA PRO A 145 0.77 6.90 0.77
C PRO A 145 2.15 6.38 1.14
N GLN A 146 2.84 5.73 0.19
CA GLN A 146 4.12 5.05 0.43
C GLN A 146 5.22 6.00 0.92
N ASN A 147 5.23 7.26 0.48
CA ASN A 147 6.18 8.31 0.88
C ASN A 147 6.09 8.73 2.35
N PHE A 148 5.12 8.21 3.11
CA PHE A 148 5.05 8.46 4.54
C PHE A 148 5.95 7.48 5.28
N TYR A 149 6.39 7.82 6.48
CA TYR A 149 7.14 6.93 7.38
C TYR A 149 6.44 6.94 8.75
N ILE A 150 6.40 5.82 9.46
CA ILE A 150 5.84 5.77 10.82
C ILE A 150 6.94 6.13 11.81
N ASP A 151 6.85 7.33 12.37
CA ASP A 151 7.81 7.83 13.37
C ASP A 151 7.60 7.15 14.73
N SER A 152 6.34 6.98 15.14
CA SER A 152 6.00 6.45 16.47
C SER A 152 4.53 6.05 16.58
N LEU A 153 4.24 5.29 17.62
CA LEU A 153 2.89 4.97 18.10
C LEU A 153 2.75 5.44 19.55
N ILE A 154 1.82 6.36 19.83
CA ILE A 154 1.56 6.88 21.19
C ILE A 154 0.04 6.93 21.41
N ASN A 155 -0.43 6.27 22.46
CA ASN A 155 -1.86 6.26 22.85
C ASN A 155 -2.79 5.93 21.67
N ASP A 156 -2.53 4.81 20.99
CA ASP A 156 -3.30 4.31 19.84
C ASP A 156 -3.28 5.25 18.60
N LYS A 157 -2.37 6.23 18.58
CA LYS A 157 -2.21 7.18 17.48
C LYS A 157 -0.85 6.98 16.83
N LEU A 158 -0.86 6.71 15.53
CA LEU A 158 0.36 6.67 14.74
C LEU A 158 0.76 8.09 14.38
N TYR A 159 2.03 8.42 14.56
CA TYR A 159 2.61 9.66 14.06
C TYR A 159 3.45 9.31 12.85
N VAL A 160 3.20 10.01 11.75
CA VAL A 160 3.80 9.72 10.47
C VAL A 160 4.38 10.97 9.83
N SER A 161 5.49 10.82 9.12
CA SER A 161 6.15 11.90 8.39
C SER A 161 6.09 11.64 6.90
N ASP A 162 5.63 12.61 6.11
CA ASP A 162 5.81 12.61 4.65
C ASP A 162 7.27 12.98 4.36
N VAL A 163 8.01 12.04 3.79
CA VAL A 163 9.44 12.18 3.53
C VAL A 163 9.74 12.14 2.05
N GLU A 164 10.60 13.07 1.62
CA GLU A 164 11.32 12.97 0.37
C GLU A 164 12.61 12.21 0.61
N CYS A 165 12.57 10.91 0.33
CA CYS A 165 13.65 10.02 0.71
C CYS A 165 14.98 10.34 -0.01
N ALA A 166 14.96 10.83 -1.26
CA ALA A 166 16.18 11.18 -2.00
C ALA A 166 17.06 12.24 -1.30
N ASN A 167 16.43 13.19 -0.60
CA ASN A 167 17.12 14.29 0.07
C ASN A 167 16.98 14.23 1.60
N SER A 168 16.37 13.17 2.14
CA SER A 168 16.05 13.02 3.57
C SER A 168 15.25 14.19 4.16
N ILE A 169 14.36 14.81 3.37
CA ILE A 169 13.59 15.97 3.79
C ILE A 169 12.22 15.53 4.32
N THR A 170 11.89 15.88 5.56
CA THR A 170 10.51 15.79 6.06
C THR A 170 9.71 16.98 5.56
N LYS A 171 8.69 16.71 4.74
CA LYS A 171 7.79 17.74 4.20
C LYS A 171 6.72 18.12 5.21
N ARG A 172 6.06 17.12 5.80
CA ARG A 172 4.90 17.29 6.67
C ARG A 172 4.83 16.17 7.69
N LYS A 173 4.16 16.43 8.81
CA LYS A 173 3.87 15.44 9.84
C LYS A 173 2.37 15.32 10.03
N TYR A 174 1.93 14.10 10.24
CA TYR A 174 0.53 13.77 10.45
C TYR A 174 0.37 12.84 11.63
N ARG A 175 -0.83 12.85 12.19
CA ARG A 175 -1.28 11.94 13.22
C ARG A 175 -2.44 11.13 12.65
N ILE A 176 -2.32 9.82 12.71
CA ILE A 176 -3.32 8.89 12.22
C ILE A 176 -4.06 8.28 13.39
N THR A 177 -5.38 8.27 13.28
CA THR A 177 -6.26 7.59 14.23
C THR A 177 -7.11 6.58 13.47
N LEU A 178 -7.06 5.33 13.90
CA LEU A 178 -7.90 4.26 13.39
C LEU A 178 -9.15 4.15 14.27
N LYS A 179 -10.33 4.37 13.69
CA LYS A 179 -11.62 4.33 14.38
C LYS A 179 -12.47 3.15 13.94
#